data_AF-A0A7S7J1G1-F1
#
_entry.id   AF-A0A7S7J1G1-F1
#
_cell.length_a   1.000
_cell.length_b   1.000
_cell.length_c   1.000
_cell.angle_alpha   90.00
_cell.angle_beta   90.00
_cell.angle_gamma   90.00
#
_symmetry.space_group_name_H-M   'P 1'
#
loop_
_entity.id
_entity.type
_entity.pdbx_description
1 polymer ?
#
loop_
_entity_poly.entity_id
_entity_poly.type
_entity_poly.pdbx_seq_one_letter_code
_entity_poly.pdbx_strand_id
1 'polypeptide(L)'
;MSNDMGRPKNYTTEEIKNVIDCYVTYTGGTVLLNASQIARYANSELGLANFKYYVVNRNSQVKKYLKDLNERITGTSDAKLSFSKSVFTQIDANKYLSMKKDDLKVALNNLNILLENMANMNTELIKENVKLKNRTQEKDTEIRRLNSEISNTYNECSKSISNSKEKTDCQKQKIQELVKKAKQQEDLLHILWDREAETILKQNGIFEDDGTGLNKNRIIDEVKNVAGIISSTNDNKISYELINRLKNI
;
A
#
# COMPACT_ATOMS: atom_id res chain seq x y z
N MET A 1 -34.34 -22.06 -19.86
CA MET A 1 -32.92 -21.95 -19.46
C MET A 1 -32.11 -21.90 -20.74
N SER A 2 -31.60 -20.72 -21.12
CA SER A 2 -30.90 -20.52 -22.39
C SER A 2 -29.42 -20.88 -22.25
N ASN A 3 -29.01 -21.96 -22.92
CA ASN A 3 -27.62 -22.35 -23.13
C ASN A 3 -26.91 -21.30 -23.98
N ASP A 4 -26.03 -20.52 -23.37
CA ASP A 4 -25.13 -19.59 -24.06
C ASP A 4 -23.71 -20.20 -24.02
N MET A 5 -23.38 -21.00 -25.04
CA MET A 5 -22.05 -21.62 -25.25
C MET A 5 -21.03 -20.54 -25.69
N GLY A 6 -20.71 -19.62 -24.80
CA GLY A 6 -19.73 -18.56 -24.99
C GLY A 6 -18.55 -18.68 -24.02
N ARG A 7 -17.36 -18.27 -24.48
CA ARG A 7 -16.14 -18.10 -23.67
C ARG A 7 -16.47 -17.45 -22.31
N PRO A 8 -15.90 -17.94 -21.18
CA PRO A 8 -16.23 -17.41 -19.85
C PRO A 8 -16.04 -15.89 -19.81
N LYS A 9 -17.05 -15.19 -19.30
CA LYS A 9 -17.01 -13.73 -19.15
C LYS A 9 -16.07 -13.41 -18.00
N ASN A 10 -14.98 -12.69 -18.29
CA ASN A 10 -14.01 -12.25 -17.27
C ASN A 10 -14.59 -11.25 -16.26
N TYR A 11 -15.71 -10.61 -16.59
CA TYR A 11 -16.36 -9.59 -15.77
C TYR A 11 -17.87 -9.80 -15.80
N THR A 12 -18.49 -9.70 -14.64
CA THR A 12 -19.94 -9.67 -14.46
C THR A 12 -20.53 -8.35 -14.98
N THR A 13 -21.82 -8.35 -15.29
CA THR A 13 -22.52 -7.14 -15.74
C THR A 13 -22.37 -5.99 -14.74
N GLU A 14 -22.47 -6.27 -13.44
CA GLU A 14 -22.40 -5.25 -12.38
C GLU A 14 -20.99 -4.68 -12.22
N GLU A 15 -19.94 -5.50 -12.32
CA GLU A 15 -18.56 -5.00 -12.32
C GLU A 15 -18.30 -4.03 -13.49
N ILE A 16 -18.86 -4.33 -14.66
CA ILE A 16 -18.72 -3.46 -15.83
C ILE A 16 -19.47 -2.14 -15.63
N LYS A 17 -20.66 -2.15 -15.01
CA LYS A 17 -21.41 -0.93 -14.67
C LYS A 17 -20.67 -0.09 -13.64
N ASN A 18 -20.13 -0.70 -12.59
CA ASN A 18 -19.34 0.00 -11.58
C ASN A 18 -18.13 0.73 -12.18
N VAL A 19 -17.44 0.10 -13.14
CA VAL A 19 -16.34 0.74 -13.87
C VAL A 19 -16.82 1.96 -14.68
N ILE A 20 -18.01 1.87 -15.28
CA ILE A 20 -18.63 3.00 -15.98
C ILE A 20 -18.94 4.12 -14.98
N ASP A 21 -19.54 3.82 -13.83
CA ASP A 21 -19.88 4.81 -12.81
C ASP A 21 -18.65 5.50 -12.21
N CYS A 22 -17.57 4.76 -11.97
CA CYS A 22 -16.28 5.32 -11.58
C CYS A 22 -15.75 6.29 -12.65
N TYR A 23 -15.89 5.94 -13.93
CA TYR A 23 -15.48 6.82 -15.03
C TYR A 23 -16.38 8.06 -15.17
N VAL A 24 -17.69 7.93 -14.97
CA VAL A 24 -18.62 9.08 -14.92
C VAL A 24 -18.23 10.03 -13.79
N THR A 25 -17.94 9.48 -12.61
CA THR A 25 -17.50 10.26 -11.45
C THR A 25 -16.17 10.95 -11.71
N TYR A 26 -15.21 10.24 -12.32
CA TYR A 26 -13.90 10.77 -12.69
C TYR A 26 -13.97 11.94 -13.69
N THR A 27 -14.92 11.89 -14.63
CA THR A 27 -15.13 12.95 -15.65
C THR A 27 -16.14 14.03 -15.21
N GLY A 28 -16.70 13.91 -14.00
CA GLY A 28 -17.76 14.80 -13.51
C GLY A 28 -19.05 14.74 -14.32
N GLY A 29 -19.27 13.69 -15.13
CA GLY A 29 -20.48 13.52 -15.95
C GLY A 29 -20.62 14.53 -17.09
N THR A 30 -19.55 15.20 -17.50
CA THR A 30 -19.58 16.27 -18.51
C THR A 30 -19.20 15.81 -19.92
N VAL A 31 -18.67 14.60 -20.06
CA VAL A 31 -18.09 14.08 -21.31
C VAL A 31 -18.92 12.91 -21.82
N LEU A 32 -19.11 12.84 -23.15
CA LEU A 32 -19.74 11.70 -23.80
C LEU A 32 -18.94 10.42 -23.51
N LEU A 33 -19.60 9.42 -22.94
CA LEU A 33 -18.98 8.19 -22.51
C LEU A 33 -18.75 7.25 -23.70
N ASN A 34 -17.48 6.95 -24.00
CA ASN A 34 -17.09 5.98 -25.03
C ASN A 34 -16.46 4.74 -24.38
N ALA A 35 -16.86 3.55 -24.83
CA ALA A 35 -16.31 2.27 -24.39
C ALA A 35 -14.78 2.19 -24.47
N SER A 36 -14.16 2.83 -25.47
CA SER A 36 -12.69 2.88 -25.60
C SER A 36 -12.02 3.73 -24.51
N GLN A 37 -12.65 4.84 -24.11
CA GLN A 37 -12.14 5.72 -23.06
C GLN A 37 -12.37 5.11 -21.67
N ILE A 38 -13.53 4.49 -21.44
CA ILE A 38 -13.82 3.71 -20.24
C ILE A 38 -12.79 2.57 -20.09
N ALA A 39 -12.49 1.86 -21.17
CA ALA A 39 -11.48 0.81 -21.15
C ALA A 39 -10.09 1.36 -20.84
N ARG A 40 -9.71 2.51 -21.41
CA ARG A 40 -8.43 3.14 -21.09
C ARG A 40 -8.34 3.50 -19.60
N TYR A 41 -9.37 4.14 -19.06
CA TYR A 41 -9.49 4.46 -17.64
C TYR A 41 -9.41 3.22 -16.74
N ALA A 42 -10.13 2.16 -17.10
CA ALA A 42 -10.10 0.90 -16.35
C ALA A 42 -8.71 0.27 -16.30
N ASN A 43 -7.93 0.37 -17.39
CA ASN A 43 -6.56 -0.14 -17.42
C ASN A 43 -5.57 0.78 -16.67
N SER A 44 -5.66 2.10 -16.84
CA SER A 44 -4.68 3.04 -16.28
C SER A 44 -4.94 3.39 -14.81
N GLU A 45 -6.19 3.66 -14.45
CA GLU A 45 -6.55 4.16 -13.11
C GLU A 45 -7.01 3.05 -12.17
N LEU A 46 -7.71 2.03 -12.69
CA LEU A 46 -8.26 0.93 -11.88
C LEU A 46 -7.40 -0.35 -11.92
N GLY A 47 -6.32 -0.37 -12.70
CA GLY A 47 -5.42 -1.53 -12.81
C GLY A 47 -6.04 -2.77 -13.46
N LEU A 48 -7.17 -2.65 -14.16
CA LEU A 48 -7.89 -3.76 -14.78
C LEU A 48 -7.32 -4.09 -16.16
N ALA A 49 -6.11 -4.68 -16.21
CA ALA A 49 -5.31 -4.93 -17.42
C ALA A 49 -6.01 -5.67 -18.59
N ASN A 50 -7.12 -6.36 -18.32
CA ASN A 50 -7.88 -7.12 -19.32
C ASN A 50 -9.22 -6.46 -19.71
N PHE A 51 -9.50 -5.26 -19.21
CA PHE A 51 -10.74 -4.55 -19.47
C PHE A 51 -10.63 -3.78 -20.79
N LYS A 52 -11.09 -4.40 -21.88
CA LYS A 52 -11.04 -3.84 -23.25
C LYS A 52 -12.40 -3.28 -23.68
N TYR A 53 -12.42 -2.44 -24.71
CA TYR A 53 -13.65 -1.80 -25.21
C TYR A 53 -14.79 -2.80 -25.54
N TYR A 54 -14.46 -4.01 -25.99
CA TYR A 54 -15.46 -5.03 -26.32
C TYR A 54 -16.14 -5.62 -25.07
N VAL A 55 -15.57 -5.47 -23.87
CA VAL A 55 -16.19 -5.90 -22.62
C VAL A 55 -17.48 -5.11 -22.37
N VAL A 56 -17.45 -3.81 -22.68
CA VAL A 56 -18.61 -2.91 -22.61
C VAL A 56 -19.58 -3.17 -23.77
N ASN A 57 -19.08 -3.34 -24.99
CA ASN A 57 -19.92 -3.44 -26.19
C ASN A 57 -20.61 -4.80 -26.40
N ARG A 58 -20.07 -5.90 -25.85
CA ARG A 58 -20.66 -7.26 -26.00
C ARG A 58 -21.80 -7.54 -25.05
N ASN A 59 -21.89 -6.82 -23.93
CA ASN A 59 -22.96 -7.01 -22.97
C ASN A 59 -24.12 -6.05 -23.30
N SER A 60 -25.26 -6.60 -23.74
CA SER A 60 -26.42 -5.82 -24.16
C SER A 60 -26.99 -4.95 -23.03
N GLN A 61 -26.95 -5.41 -21.78
CA GLN A 61 -27.40 -4.65 -20.62
C GLN A 61 -26.49 -3.46 -20.33
N VAL A 62 -25.17 -3.67 -20.38
CA VAL A 62 -24.18 -2.60 -20.21
C VAL A 62 -24.26 -1.60 -21.35
N LYS A 63 -24.42 -2.07 -22.58
CA LYS A 63 -24.55 -1.19 -23.75
C LYS A 63 -25.79 -0.30 -23.66
N LYS A 64 -26.92 -0.85 -23.18
CA LYS A 64 -28.12 -0.08 -22.90
C LYS A 64 -27.87 0.93 -21.77
N TYR A 65 -27.23 0.50 -20.69
CA TYR A 65 -26.87 1.37 -19.57
C TYR A 65 -25.98 2.56 -19.98
N LEU A 66 -24.95 2.30 -20.77
CA LEU A 66 -24.08 3.34 -21.34
C LEU A 66 -24.83 4.30 -22.26
N LYS A 67 -25.77 3.76 -23.06
CA LYS A 67 -26.64 4.56 -23.93
C LYS A 67 -27.55 5.48 -23.10
N ASP A 68 -28.23 4.93 -22.10
CA ASP A 68 -29.11 5.69 -21.20
C ASP A 68 -28.33 6.79 -20.44
N LEU A 69 -27.08 6.50 -20.01
CA LEU A 69 -26.21 7.51 -19.40
C LEU A 69 -25.80 8.60 -20.40
N ASN A 70 -25.43 8.22 -21.63
CA ASN A 70 -25.10 9.19 -22.66
C ASN A 70 -26.31 10.04 -23.06
N GLU A 71 -27.52 9.48 -23.10
CA GLU A 71 -28.75 10.24 -23.34
C GLU A 71 -29.01 11.24 -22.21
N ARG A 72 -28.75 10.86 -20.95
CA ARG A 72 -28.81 11.78 -19.79
C ARG A 72 -27.76 12.89 -19.87
N ILE A 73 -26.52 12.57 -20.26
CA ILE A 73 -25.42 13.54 -20.38
C ILE A 73 -25.62 14.48 -21.58
N THR A 74 -26.12 13.95 -22.70
CA THR A 74 -26.36 14.73 -23.93
C THR A 74 -27.71 15.42 -23.98
N GLY A 75 -28.59 15.17 -23.00
CA GLY A 75 -29.91 15.78 -22.91
C GLY A 75 -30.86 15.43 -24.06
N THR A 76 -30.68 14.27 -24.72
CA THR A 76 -31.53 13.81 -25.83
C THR A 76 -32.88 13.23 -25.36
N SER A 77 -33.54 13.88 -24.39
CA SER A 77 -35.00 13.91 -24.40
C SER A 77 -35.45 14.78 -25.59
N ASP A 78 -36.63 14.56 -26.16
CA ASP A 78 -37.12 15.18 -27.41
C ASP A 78 -37.11 16.74 -27.48
N ALA A 79 -36.62 17.44 -26.46
CA ALA A 79 -36.14 18.81 -26.58
C ALA A 79 -34.72 18.84 -27.20
N LYS A 80 -34.61 18.72 -28.53
CA LYS A 80 -33.45 19.22 -29.26
C LYS A 80 -33.25 20.71 -28.91
N LEU A 81 -32.43 21.02 -27.91
CA LEU A 81 -31.81 22.33 -27.80
C LEU A 81 -30.77 22.40 -28.92
N SER A 82 -31.21 22.94 -30.06
CA SER A 82 -30.36 23.21 -31.20
C SER A 82 -29.17 24.06 -30.77
N PHE A 83 -27.97 23.51 -30.90
CA PHE A 83 -26.69 24.19 -30.74
C PHE A 83 -26.45 24.76 -29.34
N SER A 84 -25.16 24.87 -29.01
CA SER A 84 -24.66 25.65 -27.88
C SER A 84 -25.58 26.82 -27.55
N LYS A 85 -26.32 26.73 -26.45
CA LYS A 85 -26.77 27.93 -25.74
C LYS A 85 -25.48 28.59 -25.26
N SER A 86 -24.88 29.38 -26.15
CA SER A 86 -24.18 30.59 -25.75
C SER A 86 -25.03 31.19 -24.63
N VAL A 87 -24.43 31.32 -23.45
CA VAL A 87 -25.06 31.97 -22.29
C VAL A 87 -25.53 33.39 -22.65
N PHE A 88 -25.10 33.90 -23.80
CA PHE A 88 -25.63 35.08 -24.46
C PHE A 88 -26.44 34.69 -25.71
N THR A 89 -27.77 34.67 -25.60
CA THR A 89 -28.65 34.80 -26.77
C THR A 89 -28.30 36.14 -27.43
N GLN A 90 -27.65 36.12 -28.59
CA GLN A 90 -27.39 37.36 -29.34
C GLN A 90 -28.73 37.98 -29.73
N ILE A 91 -28.94 39.25 -29.37
CA ILE A 91 -30.12 40.02 -29.72
C ILE A 91 -30.07 40.27 -31.24
N ASP A 92 -31.02 39.71 -31.98
CA ASP A 92 -31.17 39.97 -33.42
C ASP A 92 -31.86 41.32 -33.65
N ALA A 93 -31.05 42.38 -33.74
CA ALA A 93 -31.53 43.76 -33.89
C ALA A 93 -32.45 43.98 -35.11
N ASN A 94 -32.27 43.22 -36.20
CA ASN A 94 -33.10 43.36 -37.40
C ASN A 94 -34.55 42.93 -37.16
N LYS A 95 -34.74 41.92 -36.31
CA LYS A 95 -36.06 41.45 -35.92
C LYS A 95 -36.83 42.51 -35.13
N TYR A 96 -36.15 43.22 -34.23
CA TYR A 96 -36.76 44.32 -33.46
C TYR A 96 -37.07 45.55 -34.33
N LEU A 97 -36.22 45.88 -35.29
CA LEU A 97 -36.46 47.01 -36.21
C LEU A 97 -37.70 46.82 -37.10
N SER A 98 -38.12 45.58 -37.32
CA SER A 98 -39.30 45.23 -38.13
C SER A 98 -40.63 45.19 -37.35
N MET A 99 -40.60 45.34 -36.01
CA MET A 99 -41.78 45.24 -35.16
C MET A 99 -42.62 46.52 -35.16
N LYS A 100 -43.94 46.38 -35.01
CA LYS A 100 -44.82 47.52 -34.75
C LYS A 100 -44.53 48.11 -33.37
N LYS A 101 -44.81 49.40 -33.19
CA LYS A 101 -44.48 50.16 -31.97
C LYS A 101 -44.99 49.50 -30.66
N ASP A 102 -46.17 48.91 -30.69
CA ASP A 102 -46.75 48.28 -29.49
C ASP A 102 -46.11 46.91 -29.20
N ASP A 103 -45.83 46.12 -30.24
CA ASP A 103 -45.08 44.85 -30.12
C ASP A 103 -43.64 45.11 -29.63
N LEU A 104 -43.02 46.20 -30.07
CA LEU A 104 -41.69 46.63 -29.63
C LEU A 104 -41.68 47.00 -28.14
N LYS A 105 -42.73 47.66 -27.62
CA LYS A 105 -42.84 47.98 -26.18
C LYS A 105 -42.96 46.71 -25.33
N VAL A 106 -43.77 45.74 -25.77
CA VAL A 106 -43.92 44.45 -25.07
C VAL A 106 -42.60 43.69 -25.10
N ALA A 107 -41.92 43.66 -26.24
CA ALA A 107 -40.63 43.00 -26.38
C ALA A 107 -39.54 43.65 -25.49
N LEU A 108 -39.53 44.99 -25.37
CA LEU A 108 -38.62 45.73 -24.50
C LEU A 108 -38.88 45.42 -23.02
N ASN A 109 -40.15 45.36 -22.61
CA ASN A 109 -40.51 45.00 -21.24
C ASN A 109 -40.07 43.57 -20.89
N ASN A 110 -40.30 42.61 -21.80
CA ASN A 110 -39.85 41.23 -21.62
C ASN A 110 -38.31 41.13 -21.56
N LEU A 111 -37.59 41.94 -22.33
CA LEU A 111 -36.13 41.99 -22.29
C LEU A 111 -35.62 42.52 -20.94
N ASN A 112 -36.25 43.55 -20.38
CA ASN A 112 -35.89 44.09 -19.07
C ASN A 112 -36.13 43.05 -17.95
N ILE A 113 -37.27 42.36 -17.97
CA ILE A 113 -37.56 41.27 -17.03
C ILE A 113 -36.53 40.14 -17.17
N LEU A 114 -36.14 39.80 -18.40
CA LEU A 114 -35.13 38.77 -18.65
C LEU A 114 -33.75 39.19 -18.11
N LEU A 115 -33.36 40.45 -18.30
CA LEU A 115 -32.10 41.00 -17.77
C LEU A 115 -32.07 40.95 -16.24
N GLU A 116 -33.16 41.33 -15.58
CA GLU A 116 -33.27 41.29 -14.12
C GLU A 116 -33.20 39.84 -13.60
N ASN A 117 -33.93 38.92 -14.23
CA ASN A 117 -33.85 37.49 -13.89
C ASN A 117 -32.44 36.93 -14.10
N MET A 118 -31.74 37.34 -15.16
CA MET A 118 -30.36 36.92 -15.42
C MET A 118 -29.41 37.46 -14.35
N ALA A 119 -29.57 38.71 -13.92
CA ALA A 119 -28.77 39.32 -12.84
C ALA A 119 -28.98 38.58 -11.50
N ASN A 120 -30.23 38.26 -11.17
CA ASN A 120 -30.57 37.49 -9.97
C ASN A 120 -29.99 36.08 -10.02
N MET A 121 -30.14 35.38 -11.14
CA MET A 121 -29.59 34.04 -11.34
C MET A 121 -28.06 34.04 -11.29
N ASN A 122 -27.40 35.05 -11.84
CA ASN A 122 -25.95 35.20 -11.76
C ASN A 122 -25.50 35.43 -10.30
N THR A 123 -26.25 36.20 -9.52
CA THR A 123 -25.97 36.43 -8.10
C THR A 123 -26.07 35.14 -7.29
N GLU A 124 -27.12 34.34 -7.50
CA GLU A 124 -27.25 33.02 -6.84
C GLU A 124 -26.15 32.05 -7.26
N LEU A 125 -25.78 32.05 -8.55
CA LEU A 125 -24.68 31.23 -9.05
C LEU A 125 -23.35 31.62 -8.39
N ILE A 126 -23.07 32.91 -8.23
CA ILE A 126 -21.88 33.39 -7.51
C ILE A 126 -21.91 32.92 -6.05
N LYS A 127 -23.05 33.01 -5.36
CA LYS A 127 -23.19 32.54 -3.96
C LYS A 127 -22.89 31.05 -3.83
N GLU A 128 -23.45 30.21 -4.70
CA GLU A 128 -23.18 28.77 -4.70
C GLU A 128 -21.72 28.46 -5.03
N ASN A 129 -21.10 29.20 -5.95
CA ASN A 129 -19.68 29.05 -6.26
C ASN A 129 -18.79 29.37 -5.05
N VAL A 130 -19.12 30.42 -4.30
CA VAL A 130 -18.40 30.77 -3.06
C VAL A 130 -18.57 29.69 -1.99
N LYS A 131 -19.78 29.12 -1.82
CA LYS A 131 -20.00 28.00 -0.89
C LYS A 131 -19.16 26.78 -1.25
N LEU A 132 -19.13 26.41 -2.54
CA LEU A 132 -18.32 25.31 -3.04
C LEU A 132 -16.84 25.56 -2.80
N LYS A 133 -16.35 26.76 -3.13
CA LYS A 133 -14.95 27.15 -2.89
C LYS A 133 -14.56 27.01 -1.42
N ASN A 134 -15.39 27.49 -0.50
CA ASN A 134 -15.13 27.39 0.94
C ASN A 134 -15.10 25.94 1.40
N ARG A 135 -16.06 25.11 0.97
CA ARG A 135 -16.11 23.68 1.31
C ARG A 135 -14.88 22.92 0.79
N THR A 136 -14.42 23.23 -0.43
CA THR A 136 -13.20 22.66 -0.99
C THR A 136 -11.98 23.07 -0.16
N GLN A 137 -11.89 24.35 0.22
CA GLN A 137 -10.79 24.85 1.03
C GLN A 137 -10.74 24.19 2.43
N GLU A 138 -11.88 23.97 3.07
CA GLU A 138 -11.97 23.23 4.34
C GLU A 138 -11.52 21.77 4.19
N LYS A 139 -11.87 21.11 3.09
CA LYS A 139 -11.43 19.74 2.83
C LYS A 139 -9.93 19.66 2.53
N ASP A 140 -9.39 20.63 1.81
CA ASP A 140 -7.95 20.71 1.55
C ASP A 140 -7.14 20.90 2.84
N THR A 141 -7.61 21.74 3.77
CA THR A 141 -6.92 21.92 5.07
C THR A 141 -7.00 20.67 5.92
N GLU A 142 -8.15 19.98 5.94
CA GLU A 142 -8.32 18.71 6.63
C GLU A 142 -7.38 17.62 6.08
N ILE A 143 -7.30 17.48 4.75
CA ILE A 143 -6.39 16.53 4.08
C ILE A 143 -4.93 16.84 4.44
N ARG A 144 -4.52 18.12 4.42
CA ARG A 144 -3.16 18.51 4.81
C ARG A 144 -2.84 18.15 6.26
N ARG A 145 -3.80 18.33 7.18
CA ARG A 145 -3.64 17.94 8.58
C ARG A 145 -3.46 16.42 8.71
N LEU A 146 -4.34 15.63 8.08
CA LEU A 146 -4.27 14.17 8.12
C LEU A 146 -2.97 13.63 7.51
N ASN A 147 -2.50 14.21 6.41
CA ASN A 147 -1.21 13.82 5.81
C ASN A 147 -0.03 14.10 6.74
N SER A 148 -0.06 15.21 7.49
CA SER A 148 0.96 15.52 8.49
C SER A 148 0.97 14.47 9.62
N GLU A 149 -0.21 14.08 10.10
CA GLU A 149 -0.35 13.05 11.14
C GLU A 149 0.15 11.69 10.66
N ILE A 150 -0.25 11.26 9.46
CA ILE A 150 0.23 10.01 8.85
C ILE A 150 1.75 10.03 8.71
N SER A 151 2.34 11.13 8.25
CA SER A 151 3.78 11.26 8.09
C SER A 151 4.51 11.14 9.44
N ASN A 152 3.99 11.76 10.49
CA ASN A 152 4.55 11.66 11.84
C ASN A 152 4.48 10.23 12.38
N THR A 153 3.31 9.58 12.29
CA THR A 153 3.13 8.18 12.73
C THR A 153 4.00 7.22 11.94
N TYR A 154 4.16 7.44 10.63
CA TYR A 154 5.07 6.65 9.79
C TYR A 154 6.52 6.79 10.25
N ASN A 155 6.97 8.00 10.55
CA ASN A 155 8.33 8.27 11.03
C ASN A 155 8.59 7.62 12.40
N GLU A 156 7.61 7.66 13.31
CA GLU A 156 7.68 6.97 14.61
C GLU A 156 7.75 5.46 14.45
N CYS A 157 6.91 4.89 13.59
CA CYS A 157 6.92 3.46 13.27
C CYS A 157 8.27 3.03 12.69
N SER A 158 8.79 3.79 11.73
CA SER A 158 10.09 3.53 11.11
C SER A 158 11.24 3.54 12.13
N LYS A 159 11.26 4.52 13.05
CA LYS A 159 12.24 4.56 14.16
C LYS A 159 12.12 3.34 15.07
N SER A 160 10.89 2.95 15.43
CA SER A 160 10.64 1.77 16.27
C SER A 160 11.12 0.47 15.60
N ILE A 161 10.87 0.33 14.30
CA ILE A 161 11.35 -0.81 13.50
C ILE A 161 12.89 -0.84 13.47
N SER A 162 13.55 0.29 13.24
CA SER A 162 15.02 0.38 13.26
C SER A 162 15.58 -0.07 14.61
N ASN A 163 15.04 0.46 15.72
CA ASN A 163 15.46 0.08 17.07
C ASN A 163 15.22 -1.40 17.37
N SER A 164 14.11 -1.96 16.90
CA SER A 164 13.80 -3.39 17.07
C SER A 164 14.77 -4.29 16.29
N LYS A 165 15.12 -3.86 15.07
CA LYS A 165 16.09 -4.56 14.22
C LYS A 165 17.48 -4.59 14.87
N GLU A 166 17.95 -3.46 15.38
CA GLU A 166 19.23 -3.37 16.11
C GLU A 166 19.27 -4.29 17.34
N LYS A 167 18.19 -4.34 18.13
CA LYS A 167 18.07 -5.27 19.27
C LYS A 167 18.11 -6.72 18.82
N THR A 168 17.41 -7.05 17.74
CA THR A 168 17.38 -8.41 17.18
C THR A 168 18.76 -8.84 16.68
N ASP A 169 19.48 -7.95 16.00
CA ASP A 169 20.84 -8.21 15.51
C ASP A 169 21.82 -8.44 16.68
N CYS A 170 21.72 -7.63 17.75
CA CYS A 170 22.50 -7.82 18.98
C CYS A 170 22.19 -9.17 19.65
N GLN A 171 20.92 -9.54 19.78
CA GLN A 171 20.53 -10.84 20.32
C GLN A 171 21.05 -12.01 19.46
N LYS A 172 21.00 -11.87 18.13
CA LYS A 172 21.52 -12.87 17.20
C LYS A 172 23.02 -13.09 17.38
N GLN A 173 23.80 -12.01 17.52
CA GLN A 173 25.23 -12.10 17.82
C GLN A 173 25.49 -12.82 19.14
N LYS A 174 24.75 -12.47 20.20
CA LYS A 174 24.87 -13.13 21.50
C LYS A 174 24.54 -14.62 21.45
N ILE A 175 23.51 -15.01 20.69
CA ILE A 175 23.17 -16.42 20.47
C ILE A 175 24.31 -17.15 19.75
N GLN A 176 24.90 -16.54 18.71
CA GLN A 176 26.02 -17.14 17.99
C GLN A 176 27.24 -17.36 18.90
N GLU A 177 27.55 -16.41 19.78
CA GLU A 177 28.61 -16.57 20.78
C GLU A 177 28.32 -17.72 21.75
N LEU A 178 27.08 -17.80 22.26
CA LEU A 178 26.67 -18.87 23.18
C LEU A 178 26.71 -20.23 22.51
N VAL A 179 26.28 -20.35 21.25
CA VAL A 179 26.36 -21.59 20.48
C VAL A 179 27.83 -22.02 20.31
N LYS A 180 28.73 -21.08 20.01
CA LYS A 180 30.17 -21.37 19.93
C LYS A 180 30.73 -21.88 21.26
N LYS A 181 30.37 -21.23 22.38
CA LYS A 181 30.78 -21.65 23.73
C LYS A 181 30.24 -23.03 24.10
N ALA A 182 28.97 -23.31 23.79
CA ALA A 182 28.36 -24.61 24.06
C ALA A 182 29.06 -25.74 23.30
N LYS A 183 29.37 -25.52 22.01
CA LYS A 183 30.12 -26.49 21.20
C LYS A 183 31.52 -26.76 21.77
N GLN A 184 32.23 -25.71 22.19
CA GLN A 184 33.54 -25.88 22.83
C GLN A 184 33.47 -26.67 24.13
N GLN A 185 32.41 -26.50 24.91
CA GLN A 185 32.19 -27.28 26.14
C GLN A 185 31.87 -28.75 25.84
N GLU A 186 31.07 -29.02 24.81
CA GLU A 186 30.78 -30.38 24.34
C GLU A 186 32.06 -31.08 23.86
N ASP A 187 32.89 -30.40 23.04
CA ASP A 187 34.18 -30.93 22.59
C ASP A 187 35.10 -31.27 23.78
N LEU A 188 35.16 -30.40 24.79
CA LEU A 188 35.93 -30.65 26.02
C LEU A 188 35.41 -31.86 26.80
N LEU A 189 34.09 -32.01 26.90
CA LEU A 189 33.45 -33.10 27.61
C LEU A 189 33.79 -34.45 26.96
N HIS A 190 33.75 -34.52 25.62
CA HIS A 190 34.15 -35.72 24.87
C HIS A 190 35.61 -36.09 25.14
N ILE A 191 36.53 -35.12 25.08
CA ILE A 191 37.95 -35.36 25.40
C ILE A 191 38.13 -35.91 26.82
N LEU A 192 37.39 -35.37 27.80
CA LEU A 192 37.45 -35.84 29.18
C LEU A 192 36.89 -37.25 29.34
N TRP A 193 35.78 -37.58 28.66
CA TRP A 193 35.21 -38.93 28.68
C TRP A 193 36.12 -39.97 28.03
N ASP A 194 36.71 -39.66 26.86
CA ASP A 194 37.64 -40.58 26.20
C ASP A 194 38.85 -40.89 27.09
N ARG A 195 39.35 -39.87 27.82
CA ARG A 195 40.49 -40.01 28.75
C ARG A 195 40.12 -40.80 30.01
N GLU A 196 38.93 -40.59 30.56
CA GLU A 196 38.44 -41.37 31.71
C GLU A 196 38.28 -42.84 31.32
N ALA A 197 37.73 -43.11 30.13
CA ALA A 197 37.62 -44.46 29.58
C ALA A 197 39.00 -45.11 29.40
N GLU A 198 39.99 -44.39 28.83
CA GLU A 198 41.37 -44.89 28.73
C GLU A 198 41.96 -45.25 30.09
N THR A 199 41.76 -44.39 31.10
CA THR A 199 42.26 -44.60 32.47
C THR A 199 41.67 -45.87 33.09
N ILE A 200 40.34 -46.06 32.97
CA ILE A 200 39.64 -47.25 33.48
C ILE A 200 40.12 -48.52 32.75
N LEU A 201 40.30 -48.46 31.43
CA LEU A 201 40.74 -49.62 30.64
C LEU A 201 42.19 -50.03 30.98
N LYS A 202 43.08 -49.06 31.25
CA LYS A 202 44.44 -49.32 31.77
C LYS A 202 44.41 -49.93 33.17
N GLN A 203 43.59 -49.39 34.09
CA GLN A 203 43.45 -49.93 35.46
C GLN A 203 42.92 -51.38 35.49
N ASN A 204 42.08 -51.76 34.53
CA ASN A 204 41.53 -53.12 34.42
C ASN A 204 42.43 -54.09 33.63
N GLY A 205 43.65 -53.67 33.24
CA GLY A 205 44.63 -54.54 32.58
C GLY A 205 44.29 -54.91 31.13
N ILE A 206 43.46 -54.11 30.45
CA ILE A 206 43.07 -54.33 29.05
C ILE A 206 44.12 -53.74 28.08
N PHE A 207 44.94 -52.76 28.53
CA PHE A 207 46.07 -52.18 27.79
C PHE A 207 47.38 -52.31 28.59
N GLU A 208 48.52 -52.39 27.90
CA GLU A 208 49.86 -52.33 28.54
C GLU A 208 50.14 -50.92 29.07
N ASP A 209 50.60 -50.83 30.32
CA ASP A 209 51.00 -49.58 30.96
C ASP A 209 52.40 -49.18 30.45
N ASP A 210 52.44 -48.21 29.54
CA ASP A 210 53.66 -47.72 28.91
C ASP A 210 54.52 -46.82 29.83
N GLY A 211 54.16 -46.72 31.12
CA GLY A 211 54.90 -45.94 32.12
C GLY A 211 54.78 -44.43 31.93
N THR A 212 53.97 -43.96 30.98
CA THR A 212 53.66 -42.52 30.82
C THR A 212 52.46 -42.11 31.67
N GLY A 213 52.43 -42.60 32.91
CA GLY A 213 51.36 -42.37 33.88
C GLY A 213 50.99 -40.89 34.01
N LEU A 214 49.68 -40.65 34.08
CA LEU A 214 49.06 -39.34 34.27
C LEU A 214 49.55 -38.67 35.56
N ASN A 215 50.54 -37.79 35.45
CA ASN A 215 50.84 -36.83 36.51
C ASN A 215 49.82 -35.68 36.42
N LYS A 216 49.18 -35.32 37.54
CA LYS A 216 48.30 -34.14 37.69
C LYS A 216 48.85 -32.90 36.98
N ASN A 217 50.17 -32.69 37.01
CA ASN A 217 50.81 -31.54 36.37
C ASN A 217 50.65 -31.53 34.84
N ARG A 218 50.65 -32.70 34.19
CA ARG A 218 50.50 -32.83 32.72
C ARG A 218 49.06 -32.58 32.27
N ILE A 219 48.08 -33.03 33.07
CA ILE A 219 46.65 -32.73 32.86
C ILE A 219 46.42 -31.22 33.03
N ILE A 220 47.00 -30.61 34.07
CA ILE A 220 46.89 -29.16 34.31
C ILE A 220 47.50 -28.36 33.15
N ASP A 221 48.64 -28.77 32.60
CA ASP A 221 49.30 -28.04 31.52
C ASP A 221 48.57 -28.19 30.17
N GLU A 222 47.96 -29.34 29.88
CA GLU A 222 47.13 -29.50 28.68
C GLU A 222 45.79 -28.76 28.80
N VAL A 223 45.14 -28.78 29.97
CA VAL A 223 43.96 -27.97 30.25
C VAL A 223 44.29 -26.48 30.17
N LYS A 224 45.47 -26.05 30.62
CA LYS A 224 45.96 -24.67 30.45
C LYS A 224 46.27 -24.33 29.00
N ASN A 225 46.74 -25.26 28.18
CA ASN A 225 46.93 -25.01 26.74
C ASN A 225 45.59 -24.79 26.03
N VAL A 226 44.58 -25.60 26.36
CA VAL A 226 43.21 -25.42 25.84
C VAL A 226 42.57 -24.15 26.42
N ALA A 227 42.77 -23.85 27.70
CA ALA A 227 42.29 -22.62 28.35
C ALA A 227 43.05 -21.36 27.94
N GLY A 228 44.32 -21.47 27.54
CA GLY A 228 45.16 -20.41 27.01
C GLY A 228 44.62 -19.88 25.67
N ILE A 229 44.06 -20.79 24.86
CA ILE A 229 43.31 -20.46 23.65
C ILE A 229 41.95 -19.77 24.00
N ILE A 230 41.40 -20.00 25.19
CA ILE A 230 40.13 -19.42 25.67
C ILE A 230 40.32 -18.02 26.30
N SER A 231 41.49 -17.73 26.88
CA SER A 231 41.80 -16.47 27.59
C SER A 231 42.01 -15.22 26.71
N SER A 232 41.96 -15.32 25.37
CA SER A 232 41.92 -14.11 24.51
C SER A 232 40.56 -13.37 24.58
N THR A 233 39.61 -13.88 25.35
CA THR A 233 38.27 -13.29 25.56
C THR A 233 37.94 -13.21 27.05
N ASN A 234 38.52 -12.22 27.73
CA ASN A 234 38.14 -11.53 28.99
C ASN A 234 37.40 -12.20 30.18
N ASP A 235 37.06 -13.49 30.17
CA ASP A 235 36.32 -14.15 31.27
C ASP A 235 37.23 -15.13 32.03
N ASN A 236 38.13 -14.56 32.85
CA ASN A 236 39.05 -15.29 33.72
C ASN A 236 38.38 -16.13 34.83
N LYS A 237 37.05 -16.02 35.00
CA LYS A 237 36.34 -16.60 36.16
C LYS A 237 36.07 -18.10 36.01
N ILE A 238 35.67 -18.54 34.82
CA ILE A 238 35.29 -19.95 34.56
C ILE A 238 36.54 -20.84 34.55
N SER A 239 37.63 -20.38 33.94
CA SER A 239 38.90 -21.11 33.89
C SER A 239 39.50 -21.31 35.29
N TYR A 240 39.36 -20.33 36.18
CA TYR A 240 39.88 -20.42 37.55
C TYR A 240 39.16 -21.47 38.40
N GLU A 241 37.83 -21.56 38.26
CA GLU A 241 37.01 -22.47 39.06
C GLU A 241 37.21 -23.93 38.64
N LEU A 242 37.40 -24.18 37.33
CA LEU A 242 37.71 -25.49 36.78
C LEU A 242 39.12 -25.97 37.22
N ILE A 243 40.13 -25.08 37.15
CA ILE A 243 41.50 -25.38 37.57
C ILE A 243 41.56 -25.68 39.08
N ASN A 244 40.79 -24.96 39.91
CA ASN A 244 40.76 -25.21 41.35
C ASN A 244 40.11 -26.55 41.70
N ARG A 245 39.10 -27.00 40.95
CA ARG A 245 38.52 -28.35 41.14
C ARG A 245 39.51 -29.45 40.78
N LEU A 246 40.28 -29.28 39.70
CA LEU A 246 41.30 -30.24 39.30
C LEU A 246 42.50 -30.34 40.26
N LYS A 247 42.79 -29.28 41.03
CA LYS A 247 43.85 -29.31 42.06
C LYS A 247 43.43 -30.01 43.36
N ASN A 248 42.12 -30.10 43.63
CA ASN A 248 41.57 -30.61 44.88
C ASN A 248 41.03 -32.05 44.79
N ILE A 249 41.04 -32.65 43.60
CA ILE A 249 41.05 -34.11 43.37
C ILE A 249 42.52 -34.50 43.38
#